data_AF-A0A5N5P6K8-F1
#
_entry.id   AF-A0A5N5P6K8-F1
#
_cell.length_a   1.000
_cell.length_b   1.000
_cell.length_c   1.000
_cell.angle_alpha   90.00
_cell.angle_beta   90.00
_cell.angle_gamma   90.00
#
_symmetry.space_group_name_H-M   'P 1'
#
loop_
_entity.id
_entity.type
_entity.pdbx_description
1 polymer ?
#
loop_
_entity_poly.entity_id
_entity_poly.type
_entity_poly.pdbx_seq_one_letter_code
_entity_poly.pdbx_strand_id
1 'polypeptide(L)'
;MAACDPRHGRYLTVATVFRGRMSMKEVDEQMLAIQSKNSSYFVEWIPNNVKVAVCDIPPRGLKMSSTFIGNSTAIQELFKRISEQFTAMFRRKAFLHWYTGEGMDEMEFTEAESNMNDLVSEYQQYQDATAEEEGEMYEDDEEESEAQVQK
;
A
#
# COMPACT_ATOMS: atom_id res chain seq x y z
N MET A 1 9.92 -8.33 -6.31
CA MET A 1 9.78 -8.01 -4.87
C MET A 1 9.55 -6.52 -4.77
N ALA A 2 8.56 -6.09 -3.99
CA ALA A 2 8.44 -4.68 -3.63
C ALA A 2 9.62 -4.36 -2.69
N ALA A 3 10.57 -3.55 -3.18
CA ALA A 3 11.73 -3.14 -2.41
C ALA A 3 11.37 -1.90 -1.58
N CYS A 4 10.69 -2.14 -0.45
CA CYS A 4 10.28 -1.16 0.55
C CYS A 4 10.46 -1.78 1.96
N ASP A 5 10.85 -0.98 2.96
CA ASP A 5 10.93 -1.44 4.36
C ASP A 5 9.59 -1.16 5.08
N PRO A 6 8.85 -2.19 5.52
CA PRO A 6 7.58 -1.98 6.23
C PRO A 6 7.71 -1.18 7.53
N ARG A 7 8.91 -1.04 8.09
CA ARG A 7 9.16 -0.25 9.30
C ARG A 7 9.17 1.25 9.05
N HIS A 8 9.30 1.69 7.81
CA HIS A 8 9.22 3.11 7.45
C HIS A 8 7.78 3.60 7.22
N GLY A 9 6.79 2.73 7.41
CA GLY A 9 5.39 3.09 7.32
C GLY A 9 4.51 2.31 8.29
N ARG A 10 3.21 2.32 8.03
CA ARG A 10 2.18 1.65 8.81
C ARG A 10 1.37 0.72 7.92
N TYR A 11 0.82 -0.34 8.49
CA TYR A 11 -0.09 -1.25 7.83
C TYR A 11 -1.52 -0.74 7.98
N LEU A 12 -2.17 -0.50 6.83
CA LEU A 12 -3.60 -0.22 6.75
C LEU A 12 -4.38 -1.51 6.97
N THR A 13 -4.07 -2.54 6.18
CA THR A 13 -4.68 -3.87 6.28
C THR A 13 -3.66 -4.96 5.98
N VAL A 14 -3.88 -6.14 6.55
CA VAL A 14 -3.02 -7.30 6.36
C VAL A 14 -3.87 -8.55 6.18
N ALA A 15 -3.52 -9.38 5.20
CA ALA A 15 -3.99 -10.74 5.08
C ALA A 15 -2.80 -11.70 5.11
N THR A 16 -2.86 -12.69 6.00
CA THR A 16 -1.83 -13.75 6.09
C THR A 16 -2.44 -15.11 5.84
N VAL A 17 -1.92 -15.85 4.87
CA VAL A 17 -2.38 -17.19 4.51
C VAL A 17 -1.29 -18.20 4.86
N PHE A 18 -1.54 -18.97 5.91
CA PHE A 18 -0.70 -20.09 6.29
C PHE A 18 -1.13 -21.35 5.53
N ARG A 19 -0.15 -22.14 5.08
CA ARG A 19 -0.41 -23.42 4.40
C ARG A 19 0.41 -24.55 5.01
N GLY A 20 -0.21 -25.71 5.17
CA GLY A 20 0.34 -26.90 5.83
C GLY A 20 -0.38 -27.21 7.14
N ARG A 21 -0.15 -28.42 7.67
CA ARG A 21 -0.78 -28.86 8.93
C ARG A 21 -0.15 -28.14 10.13
N MET A 22 -0.93 -27.29 10.78
CA MET A 22 -0.52 -26.53 11.97
C MET A 22 -1.72 -26.27 12.90
N SER A 23 -1.44 -25.92 14.15
CA SER A 23 -2.50 -25.60 15.11
C SER A 23 -3.03 -24.19 14.86
N MET A 24 -4.33 -24.04 14.62
CA MET A 24 -4.95 -22.72 14.46
C MET A 24 -4.75 -21.85 15.70
N LYS A 25 -4.80 -22.46 16.89
CA LYS A 25 -4.55 -21.76 18.15
C LYS A 25 -3.16 -21.11 18.18
N GLU A 26 -2.14 -21.84 17.75
CA GLU A 26 -0.76 -21.33 17.73
C GLU A 26 -0.63 -20.18 16.71
N VAL A 27 -1.27 -20.31 15.55
CA VAL A 27 -1.31 -19.25 14.54
C VAL A 27 -1.93 -17.97 15.11
N ASP A 28 -3.08 -18.08 15.78
CA ASP A 28 -3.77 -16.94 16.38
C ASP A 28 -2.94 -16.29 17.49
N GLU A 29 -2.32 -17.08 18.37
CA GLU A 29 -1.45 -16.59 19.44
C GLU A 29 -0.24 -15.83 18.89
N GLN A 30 0.42 -16.36 17.85
CA GLN A 30 1.56 -15.69 17.23
C GLN A 30 1.16 -14.40 16.52
N MET A 31 0.03 -14.40 15.81
CA MET A 31 -0.46 -13.21 15.11
C MET A 31 -0.88 -12.11 16.09
N LEU A 32 -1.49 -12.47 17.22
CA LEU A 32 -1.79 -11.53 18.30
C LEU A 32 -0.49 -10.97 18.93
N ALA A 33 0.47 -11.84 19.24
CA ALA A 33 1.73 -11.42 19.85
C ALA A 33 2.52 -10.43 18.96
N ILE A 34 2.53 -10.64 17.64
CA ILE A 34 3.17 -9.73 16.69
C ILE A 34 2.47 -8.37 16.67
N GLN A 35 1.14 -8.35 16.61
CA GLN A 35 0.36 -7.11 16.61
C GLN A 35 0.55 -6.33 17.92
N SER A 36 0.48 -7.00 19.08
CA SER A 36 0.65 -6.34 20.38
C SER A 36 2.07 -5.79 20.58
N LYS A 37 3.10 -6.50 20.11
CA LYS A 37 4.49 -6.06 20.25
C LYS A 37 4.83 -4.89 19.31
N ASN A 38 4.17 -4.80 18.17
CA ASN A 38 4.49 -3.86 17.09
C ASN A 38 3.28 -2.96 16.77
N SER A 39 2.45 -2.65 17.76
CA SER A 39 1.14 -1.99 17.55
C SER A 39 1.26 -0.66 16.83
N SER A 40 2.35 0.10 17.03
CA SER A 40 2.62 1.36 16.34
C SER A 40 2.69 1.25 14.82
N TYR A 41 3.08 0.09 14.30
CA TYR A 41 3.17 -0.17 12.85
C TYR A 41 1.83 -0.56 12.24
N PHE A 42 0.77 -0.70 13.02
CA PHE A 42 -0.58 -0.91 12.53
C PHE A 42 -1.37 0.37 12.76
N VAL A 43 -2.22 0.74 11.80
CA VAL A 43 -3.14 1.86 12.03
C VAL A 43 -4.18 1.46 13.07
N GLU A 44 -4.44 2.38 13.99
CA GLU A 44 -5.37 2.18 15.12
C GLU A 44 -6.83 2.43 14.74
N TRP A 45 -7.03 3.27 13.74
CA TRP A 45 -8.34 3.70 13.24
C TRP A 45 -9.05 2.63 12.38
N ILE A 46 -8.31 1.63 11.85
CA ILE A 46 -8.92 0.42 11.28
C ILE A 46 -8.86 -0.71 12.33
N PRO A 47 -9.94 -0.96 13.09
CA PRO A 47 -9.94 -2.01 14.09
C PRO A 47 -9.86 -3.41 13.45
N ASN A 48 -9.08 -4.31 14.06
CA ASN A 48 -8.94 -5.70 13.62
C ASN A 48 -8.54 -5.86 12.14
N ASN A 49 -7.64 -4.99 11.67
CA ASN A 49 -7.19 -4.89 10.27
C ASN A 49 -6.29 -6.04 9.78
N VAL A 50 -5.94 -6.99 10.66
CA VAL A 50 -5.18 -8.20 10.30
C VAL A 50 -6.13 -9.39 10.24
N LYS A 51 -6.20 -10.05 9.08
CA LYS A 51 -6.96 -11.29 8.86
C LYS A 51 -6.03 -12.46 8.55
N VAL A 52 -6.40 -13.63 9.05
CA VAL A 52 -5.58 -14.83 8.95
C VAL A 52 -6.42 -15.96 8.35
N ALA A 53 -5.82 -16.73 7.45
CA ALA A 53 -6.40 -17.94 6.87
C ALA A 53 -5.41 -19.09 6.97
N VAL A 54 -5.92 -20.30 7.18
CA VAL A 54 -5.12 -21.54 7.23
C VAL A 54 -5.64 -22.51 6.18
N CYS A 55 -4.73 -23.07 5.38
CA CYS A 55 -5.02 -24.07 4.37
C CYS A 55 -4.21 -25.34 4.62
N ASP A 56 -4.86 -26.48 4.77
CA ASP A 56 -4.19 -27.75 5.08
C ASP A 56 -3.25 -28.27 3.98
N ILE A 57 -3.39 -27.76 2.75
CA ILE A 57 -2.62 -28.21 1.58
C ILE A 57 -1.39 -27.31 1.38
N PRO A 58 -0.18 -27.78 1.72
CA PRO A 58 1.05 -27.01 1.53
C PRO A 58 1.45 -26.95 0.05
N PRO A 59 2.29 -25.98 -0.34
CA PRO A 59 2.85 -25.92 -1.69
C PRO A 59 3.88 -27.06 -1.92
N ARG A 60 4.17 -27.34 -3.19
CA ARG A 60 5.09 -28.42 -3.58
C ARG A 60 6.49 -28.16 -3.01
N GLY A 61 7.07 -29.17 -2.36
CA GLY A 61 8.44 -29.13 -1.84
C GLY A 61 8.60 -28.49 -0.46
N LEU A 62 7.52 -27.97 0.14
CA LEU A 62 7.53 -27.40 1.49
C LEU A 62 6.50 -28.10 2.37
N LYS A 63 6.83 -28.26 3.66
CA LYS A 63 5.88 -28.79 4.66
C LYS A 63 4.95 -27.71 5.20
N MET A 64 5.45 -26.47 5.26
CA MET A 64 4.74 -25.29 5.73
C MET A 64 5.16 -24.08 4.91
N SER A 65 4.25 -23.14 4.70
CA SER A 65 4.53 -21.83 4.11
C SER A 65 3.56 -20.79 4.65
N SER A 66 3.95 -19.52 4.59
CA SER A 66 3.04 -18.41 4.81
C SER A 66 3.14 -17.42 3.65
N THR A 67 2.00 -16.86 3.25
CA THR A 67 1.92 -15.77 2.27
C THR A 67 1.34 -14.55 2.97
N PHE A 68 2.07 -13.44 2.91
CA PHE A 68 1.69 -12.18 3.54
C PHE A 68 1.30 -11.18 2.44
N ILE A 69 0.12 -10.60 2.58
CA ILE A 69 -0.40 -9.53 1.74
C ILE A 69 -0.62 -8.34 2.65
N GLY A 70 0.24 -7.34 2.56
CA GLY A 70 0.14 -6.13 3.37
C GLY A 70 -0.19 -4.94 2.48
N ASN A 71 -1.27 -4.24 2.80
CA ASN A 71 -1.48 -2.88 2.35
C ASN A 71 -0.76 -1.96 3.36
N SER A 72 0.43 -1.47 2.98
CA SER A 72 1.28 -0.65 3.83
C SER A 72 1.63 0.66 3.15
N THR A 73 1.60 1.75 3.91
CA THR A 73 2.02 3.08 3.44
C THR A 73 3.49 3.14 3.03
N ALA A 74 4.32 2.19 3.48
CA ALA A 74 5.72 2.06 3.07
C ALA A 74 5.89 1.80 1.56
N ILE A 75 4.83 1.35 0.87
CA ILE A 75 4.88 1.15 -0.59
C ILE A 75 5.20 2.44 -1.36
N GLN A 76 4.93 3.60 -0.76
CA GLN A 76 5.28 4.90 -1.33
C GLN A 76 6.78 5.02 -1.66
N GLU A 77 7.67 4.31 -0.95
CA GLU A 77 9.11 4.30 -1.27
C GLU A 77 9.40 3.74 -2.68
N LEU A 78 8.61 2.75 -3.11
CA LEU A 78 8.72 2.19 -4.44
C LEU A 78 8.30 3.23 -5.48
N PHE A 79 7.18 3.90 -5.25
CA PHE A 79 6.67 4.93 -6.14
C PHE A 79 7.61 6.15 -6.21
N LYS A 80 8.12 6.63 -5.07
CA LYS A 80 9.14 7.69 -5.00
C LYS A 80 10.37 7.35 -5.85
N ARG A 81 10.89 6.12 -5.75
CA ARG A 81 12.05 5.67 -6.55
C ARG A 81 11.76 5.65 -8.06
N ILE A 82 10.57 5.22 -8.47
CA ILE A 82 10.18 5.23 -9.89
C ILE A 82 9.97 6.66 -10.37
N SER A 83 9.31 7.50 -9.58
CA SER A 83 9.09 8.92 -9.86
C SER A 83 10.42 9.65 -10.06
N GLU A 84 11.40 9.48 -9.16
CA GLU A 84 12.74 10.09 -9.32
C GLU A 84 13.43 9.69 -10.63
N GLN A 85 13.37 8.41 -11.01
CA GLN A 85 13.95 7.92 -12.27
C GLN A 85 13.21 8.48 -13.48
N PHE A 86 11.89 8.51 -13.42
CA PHE A 86 11.03 9.07 -14.45
C PHE A 86 11.32 10.55 -14.65
N THR A 87 11.25 11.35 -13.58
CA THR A 87 11.52 12.80 -13.59
C THR A 87 12.91 13.10 -14.17
N ALA A 88 13.94 12.32 -13.81
CA ALA A 88 15.29 12.51 -14.33
C ALA A 88 15.39 12.32 -15.86
N MET A 89 14.64 11.37 -16.41
CA MET A 89 14.57 11.11 -17.85
C MET A 89 13.68 12.12 -18.58
N PHE A 90 12.50 12.39 -18.02
CA PHE A 90 11.48 13.25 -18.60
C PHE A 90 11.94 14.72 -18.68
N ARG A 91 12.62 15.23 -17.64
CA ARG A 91 13.24 16.57 -17.66
C ARG A 91 14.23 16.78 -18.80
N ARG A 92 14.86 15.71 -19.30
CA ARG A 92 15.78 15.74 -20.44
C ARG A 92 15.11 15.43 -21.77
N LYS A 93 13.79 15.16 -21.75
CA LYS A 93 13.00 14.65 -22.87
C LYS A 93 13.65 13.43 -23.55
N ALA A 94 14.37 12.62 -22.77
CA ALA A 94 15.13 11.49 -23.28
C ALA A 94 14.16 10.39 -23.75
N PHE A 95 14.34 9.92 -24.99
CA PHE A 95 13.51 8.89 -25.64
C PHE A 95 12.00 9.22 -25.77
N LEU A 96 11.59 10.46 -25.48
CA LEU A 96 10.18 10.86 -25.52
C LEU A 96 9.54 10.67 -26.90
N HIS A 97 10.31 10.89 -27.98
CA HIS A 97 9.86 10.73 -29.37
C HIS A 97 9.35 9.32 -29.73
N TRP A 98 9.73 8.27 -28.99
CA TRP A 98 9.19 6.92 -29.22
C TRP A 98 7.72 6.80 -28.81
N TYR A 99 7.29 7.62 -27.86
CA TYR A 99 5.91 7.61 -27.38
C TYR A 99 5.06 8.62 -28.16
N THR A 100 5.58 9.82 -28.38
CA THR A 100 4.84 10.83 -29.16
C THR A 100 4.73 10.47 -30.64
N GLY A 101 5.68 9.67 -31.17
CA GLY A 101 5.59 9.10 -32.52
C GLY A 101 4.45 8.09 -32.71
N GLU A 102 3.98 7.46 -31.63
CA GLU A 102 2.84 6.55 -31.63
C GLU A 102 1.51 7.27 -31.29
N GLY A 103 1.54 8.59 -31.11
CA GLY A 103 0.35 9.41 -30.92
C GLY A 103 0.05 9.87 -29.48
N MET A 104 0.94 9.59 -28.51
CA MET A 104 0.81 10.16 -27.17
C MET A 104 1.18 11.65 -27.13
N ASP A 105 0.55 12.41 -26.23
CA ASP A 105 0.91 13.81 -25.95
C ASP A 105 1.94 13.88 -24.81
N GLU A 106 2.84 14.86 -24.84
CA GLU A 106 3.74 15.15 -23.72
C GLU A 106 2.98 15.54 -22.44
N MET A 107 1.76 16.09 -22.58
CA MET A 107 0.89 16.38 -21.43
C MET A 107 0.49 15.11 -20.66
N GLU A 108 0.30 13.98 -21.35
CA GLU A 108 -0.04 12.69 -20.70
C GLU A 108 1.07 12.22 -19.74
N PHE A 109 2.34 12.53 -20.05
CA PHE A 109 3.46 12.24 -19.17
C PHE A 109 3.46 13.13 -17.92
N THR A 110 3.05 14.39 -18.06
CA THR A 110 2.94 15.34 -16.96
C THR A 110 1.78 14.96 -16.02
N GLU A 111 0.65 14.55 -16.59
CA GLU A 111 -0.49 14.02 -15.84
C GLU A 111 -0.07 12.76 -15.06
N ALA A 112 0.55 11.78 -15.72
CA ALA A 112 1.03 10.57 -15.05
C ALA A 112 2.04 10.86 -13.92
N GLU A 113 2.94 11.83 -14.10
CA GLU A 113 3.86 12.29 -13.03
C GLU A 113 3.10 12.90 -11.86
N SER A 114 2.09 13.74 -12.12
CA SER A 114 1.23 14.34 -11.09
C SER A 114 0.49 13.26 -10.30
N ASN A 115 -0.25 12.38 -10.98
CA ASN A 115 -1.02 11.31 -10.35
C ASN A 115 -0.13 10.39 -9.48
N MET A 116 1.10 10.13 -9.90
CA MET A 116 2.05 9.35 -9.11
C MET A 116 2.46 10.07 -7.82
N ASN A 117 2.68 11.38 -7.88
CA ASN A 117 3.04 12.20 -6.72
C ASN A 117 1.84 12.40 -5.77
N ASP A 118 0.63 12.50 -6.32
CA ASP A 118 -0.62 12.56 -5.55
C ASP A 118 -0.81 11.26 -4.76
N LEU A 119 -0.66 10.10 -5.39
CA LEU A 119 -0.72 8.79 -4.71
C LEU A 119 0.34 8.65 -3.59
N VAL A 120 1.56 9.15 -3.82
CA VAL A 120 2.60 9.18 -2.78
C VAL A 120 2.18 10.05 -1.60
N SER A 121 1.52 11.18 -1.88
CA SER A 121 1.04 12.13 -0.87
C SER A 121 -0.12 11.55 -0.05
N GLU A 122 -1.07 10.88 -0.69
CA GLU A 122 -2.15 10.14 -0.03
C GLU A 122 -1.59 9.09 0.96
N TYR A 123 -0.59 8.30 0.55
CA TYR A 123 0.05 7.34 1.46
C TYR A 123 0.76 8.01 2.64
N GLN A 124 1.33 9.20 2.43
CA GLN A 124 1.94 9.98 3.51
C GLN A 124 0.89 10.49 4.49
N GLN A 125 -0.25 11.00 3.99
CA GLN A 125 -1.37 11.47 4.80
C GLN A 125 -1.89 10.34 5.71
N TYR A 126 -2.20 9.16 5.16
CA TYR A 126 -2.68 8.03 5.98
C TYR A 126 -1.62 7.47 6.93
N GLN A 127 -0.33 7.65 6.63
CA GLN A 127 0.75 7.23 7.51
C GLN A 127 0.82 8.10 8.78
N ASP A 128 0.64 9.41 8.60
CA ASP A 128 0.70 10.41 9.67
C ASP A 128 -0.63 10.53 10.43
N ALA A 129 -1.74 10.09 9.83
CA ALA A 129 -3.07 10.11 10.44
C ALA A 129 -3.16 9.34 11.76
N THR A 130 -3.85 9.97 12.71
CA THR A 130 -4.18 9.41 14.04
C THR A 130 -5.68 9.16 14.17
N ALA A 131 -6.10 8.31 15.13
CA ALA A 131 -7.53 8.04 15.34
C ALA A 131 -8.36 9.26 15.76
N GLU A 132 -7.72 10.34 16.25
CA GLU A 132 -8.41 11.58 16.61
C GLU A 132 -8.76 12.43 15.38
N GLU A 133 -8.01 12.28 14.28
CA GLU A 133 -8.17 13.03 13.03
C GLU A 133 -9.11 12.33 12.03
N GLU A 134 -9.51 11.08 12.31
CA GLU A 134 -10.39 10.28 11.44
C GLU A 134 -11.76 10.94 11.23
N GLY A 135 -12.29 11.60 12.26
CA GLY A 135 -13.60 12.25 12.21
C GLY A 135 -13.68 13.43 11.22
N GLU A 136 -12.55 14.09 10.95
CA GLU A 136 -12.49 15.22 10.01
C GLU A 136 -12.22 14.77 8.57
N MET A 137 -11.51 13.64 8.36
CA MET A 137 -11.18 13.16 7.01
C MET A 137 -12.34 12.48 6.29
N TYR A 138 -13.23 11.78 7.01
CA TYR A 138 -14.43 11.19 6.39
C TYR A 138 -15.45 12.25 5.96
N GLU A 139 -15.50 13.40 6.62
CA GLU A 139 -16.35 14.52 6.21
C GLU A 139 -15.85 15.15 4.89
N ASP A 140 -14.53 15.34 4.74
CA ASP A 140 -13.93 15.85 3.49
C ASP A 140 -14.07 14.88 2.30
N ASP A 141 -13.84 13.56 2.51
CA ASP A 141 -13.99 12.54 1.44
C ASP A 141 -15.46 12.39 1.00
N GLU A 142 -16.43 12.49 1.92
CA GLU A 142 -17.87 12.50 1.58
C GLU A 142 -18.24 13.76 0.79
N GLU A 143 -17.78 14.95 1.21
CA GLU A 143 -18.05 16.22 0.50
C GLU A 143 -17.44 16.25 -0.92
N GLU A 144 -16.22 15.74 -1.12
CA GLU A 144 -15.62 15.63 -2.45
C GLU A 144 -16.36 14.62 -3.35
N SER A 145 -16.80 13.50 -2.79
CA SER A 145 -17.57 12.48 -3.53
C SER A 145 -18.94 13.00 -3.96
N GLU A 146 -19.63 13.77 -3.12
CA GLU A 146 -20.93 14.38 -3.43
C GLU A 146 -20.79 15.50 -4.49
N ALA A 147 -19.71 16.27 -4.45
CA ALA A 147 -19.43 17.32 -5.43
C ALA A 147 -19.15 16.77 -6.85
N GLN A 148 -18.58 15.57 -6.96
CA GLN A 148 -18.33 14.91 -8.25
C GLN A 148 -19.58 14.26 -8.87
N VAL A 149 -20.57 13.89 -8.07
CA VAL A 149 -21.83 13.26 -8.54
C VAL A 149 -22.83 14.31 -9.06
N GLN A 150 -22.69 15.58 -8.68
CA GLN A 150 -23.58 16.67 -9.11
C GLN A 150 -23.13 17.45 -10.37
N LYS A 151 -22.03 17.04 -11.03
CA LYS A 151 -21.61 17.55 -12.35
C LYS A 151 -21.94 16.57 -13.47
#